data_AF-A0A8J7N830-F1
#
_entry.id   AF-A0A8J7N830-F1
#
_cell.length_a   1.000
_cell.length_b   1.000
_cell.length_c   1.000
_cell.angle_alpha   90.00
_cell.angle_beta   90.00
_cell.angle_gamma   90.00
#
_symmetry.space_group_name_H-M   'P 1'
#
loop_
_entity.id
_entity.type
_entity.pdbx_description
1 polymer ?
#
loop_
_entity_poly.entity_id
_entity_poly.type
_entity_poly.pdbx_seq_one_letter_code
_entity_poly.pdbx_strand_id
1 'polypeptide(L)'
;MNFKEFSERPMRITSGHRLCAGCAAPMIAKTIMAATDKPIIASNATGCLEVSTTIYPYTAWNIPWIHSLFENAAATISGVETAYRAMKKKGKIQDDIRFVAFGGDGGTFDIGLQSLSGALERGHDFTYVCYDNEGYMNTGNQRSSATPMGSSVTTAPEGKVHHGKEQWRKNLMEICVAHNIPYAAQATVGNWFDFMKKAEKALNTRGPTVLVVLSPCILFWGINTNSAISVTKAAMDTCFWPIYEVENGQYKLSYKPAEKKPITEFIKTQSRFRHLLKPEYKPIVDQIQAHVDKDWEKLLKLCGQA
;
A
#
# COMPACT_ATOMS: atom_id res chain seq x y z
N MET A 1 14.57 -5.45 13.27
CA MET A 1 13.65 -6.23 14.13
C MET A 1 13.52 -7.69 13.69
N ASN A 2 13.50 -8.65 14.62
CA ASN A 2 13.23 -10.08 14.38
C ASN A 2 11.80 -10.50 14.81
N PHE A 3 11.38 -11.75 14.56
CA PHE A 3 10.02 -12.22 14.87
C PHE A 3 9.69 -12.16 16.38
N LYS A 4 10.66 -12.48 17.23
CA LYS A 4 10.47 -12.44 18.69
C LYS A 4 10.19 -11.01 19.15
N GLU A 5 11.06 -10.08 18.75
CA GLU A 5 10.89 -8.66 19.05
C GLU A 5 9.54 -8.14 18.54
N PHE A 6 9.13 -8.51 17.32
CA PHE A 6 7.82 -8.17 16.77
C PHE A 6 6.67 -8.64 17.66
N SER A 7 6.73 -9.89 18.15
CA SER A 7 5.68 -10.48 18.99
C SER A 7 5.56 -9.85 20.38
N GLU A 8 6.64 -9.22 20.86
CA GLU A 8 6.69 -8.52 22.15
C GLU A 8 6.25 -7.05 22.05
N ARG A 9 6.04 -6.52 20.83
CA ARG A 9 5.61 -5.13 20.64
C ARG A 9 4.18 -4.92 21.17
N PRO A 10 3.89 -3.75 21.76
CA PRO A 10 2.54 -3.45 22.22
C PRO A 10 1.54 -3.47 21.06
N MET A 11 0.37 -4.06 21.31
CA MET A 11 -0.70 -4.12 20.34
C MET A 11 -1.37 -2.75 20.19
N ARG A 12 -0.94 -2.01 19.16
CA ARG A 12 -1.42 -0.65 18.83
C ARG A 12 -2.65 -0.63 17.92
N ILE A 13 -2.93 -1.75 17.26
CA ILE A 13 -4.23 -2.03 16.64
C ILE A 13 -4.75 -3.33 17.24
N THR A 14 -5.85 -3.23 17.99
CA THR A 14 -6.43 -4.32 18.76
C THR A 14 -7.31 -5.22 17.89
N SER A 15 -7.72 -6.36 18.46
CA SER A 15 -8.87 -7.14 17.95
C SER A 15 -10.18 -6.37 18.16
N GLY A 16 -11.22 -6.73 17.40
CA GLY A 16 -12.55 -6.09 17.53
C GLY A 16 -12.86 -5.06 16.45
N HIS A 17 -12.30 -5.20 15.25
CA HIS A 17 -12.62 -4.40 14.06
C HIS A 17 -13.49 -5.20 13.07
N ARG A 18 -14.22 -4.51 12.18
CA ARG A 18 -15.17 -5.12 11.21
C ARG A 18 -14.59 -5.40 9.82
N LEU A 19 -13.26 -5.47 9.70
CA LEU A 19 -12.59 -5.85 8.46
C LEU A 19 -12.92 -7.31 8.11
N CYS A 20 -13.01 -7.62 6.81
CA CYS A 20 -13.33 -8.96 6.33
C CYS A 20 -12.35 -10.02 6.89
N ALA A 21 -12.84 -11.25 7.07
CA ALA A 21 -11.96 -12.39 7.39
C ALA A 21 -10.88 -12.55 6.31
N GLY A 22 -9.61 -12.58 6.72
CA GLY A 22 -8.48 -12.65 5.80
C GLY A 22 -8.00 -11.32 5.21
N CYS A 23 -8.59 -10.20 5.61
CA CYS A 23 -8.19 -8.89 5.09
C CYS A 23 -6.70 -8.62 5.35
N ALA A 24 -6.00 -8.14 4.31
CA ALA A 24 -4.58 -7.77 4.42
C ALA A 24 -4.36 -6.38 5.04
N ALA A 25 -5.31 -5.45 4.92
CA ALA A 25 -5.20 -4.09 5.48
C ALA A 25 -4.85 -4.05 7.00
N PRO A 26 -5.51 -4.84 7.89
CA PRO A 26 -5.13 -4.87 9.30
C PRO A 26 -3.78 -5.56 9.54
N MET A 27 -3.37 -6.51 8.68
CA MET A 27 -2.03 -7.12 8.76
C MET A 27 -0.95 -6.08 8.46
N ILE A 28 -1.18 -5.26 7.44
CA ILE A 28 -0.30 -4.15 7.05
C ILE A 28 -0.21 -3.14 8.19
N ALA A 29 -1.35 -2.64 8.66
CA ALA A 29 -1.37 -1.62 9.71
C ALA A 29 -0.72 -2.13 11.01
N LYS A 30 -1.00 -3.36 11.45
CA LYS A 30 -0.34 -3.99 12.61
C LYS A 30 1.17 -4.12 12.42
N THR A 31 1.62 -4.49 11.21
CA THR A 31 3.05 -4.63 10.94
C THR A 31 3.78 -3.29 11.01
N ILE A 32 3.21 -2.24 10.40
CA ILE A 32 3.75 -0.88 10.50
C ILE A 32 3.79 -0.42 11.97
N MET A 33 2.69 -0.61 12.70
CA MET A 33 2.61 -0.16 14.09
C MET A 33 3.59 -0.90 15.02
N ALA A 34 3.93 -2.15 14.74
CA ALA A 34 4.92 -2.91 15.50
C ALA A 34 6.38 -2.58 15.09
N ALA A 35 6.61 -1.90 13.96
CA ALA A 35 7.95 -1.67 13.44
C ALA A 35 8.79 -0.62 14.22
N THR A 36 8.28 -0.10 15.33
CA THR A 36 9.00 0.81 16.23
C THR A 36 8.54 0.63 17.68
N ASP A 37 9.42 0.86 18.66
CA ASP A 37 9.06 1.02 20.10
C ASP A 37 8.51 2.40 20.39
N LYS A 38 8.87 3.39 19.58
CA LYS A 38 8.61 4.79 19.87
C LYS A 38 7.11 5.07 19.91
N PRO A 39 6.67 6.07 20.70
CA PRO A 39 5.29 6.53 20.64
C PRO A 39 4.93 6.90 19.20
N ILE A 40 3.73 6.55 18.78
CA ILE A 40 3.31 6.69 17.39
C ILE A 40 1.92 7.31 17.34
N ILE A 41 1.73 8.24 16.41
CA ILE A 41 0.45 8.88 16.15
C ILE A 41 0.06 8.58 14.71
N ALA A 42 -1.17 8.12 14.53
CA ALA A 42 -1.67 7.73 13.23
C ALA A 42 -2.78 8.65 12.73
N SER A 43 -2.84 8.86 11.42
CA SER A 43 -4.02 9.34 10.73
C SER A 43 -4.48 8.35 9.66
N ASN A 44 -5.75 8.45 9.28
CA ASN A 44 -6.31 7.69 8.17
C ASN A 44 -7.02 8.60 7.19
N ALA A 45 -6.89 8.28 5.89
CA ALA A 45 -7.87 8.65 4.90
C ALA A 45 -9.12 7.79 5.07
N THR A 46 -10.30 8.36 4.83
CA THR A 46 -11.57 7.61 4.79
C THR A 46 -11.46 6.42 3.84
N GLY A 47 -11.87 5.24 4.29
CA GLY A 47 -11.77 4.00 3.51
C GLY A 47 -11.92 2.76 4.38
N CYS A 48 -11.71 1.56 3.83
CA CYS A 48 -11.95 0.32 4.56
C CYS A 48 -11.23 0.26 5.91
N LEU A 49 -9.94 0.65 5.94
CA LEU A 49 -9.15 0.57 7.17
C LEU A 49 -9.72 1.52 8.22
N GLU A 50 -10.07 2.74 7.85
CA GLU A 50 -10.70 3.71 8.75
C GLU A 50 -12.07 3.19 9.21
N VAL A 51 -13.07 3.16 8.31
CA VAL A 51 -14.47 2.82 8.60
C VAL A 51 -14.61 1.54 9.39
N SER A 52 -13.79 0.52 9.12
CA SER A 52 -13.91 -0.78 9.78
C SER A 52 -13.19 -0.87 11.13
N THR A 53 -12.29 0.08 11.45
CA THR A 53 -11.55 0.11 12.73
C THR A 53 -12.07 1.15 13.71
N THR A 54 -12.96 2.05 13.30
CA THR A 54 -13.39 3.23 14.11
C THR A 54 -14.91 3.39 14.21
N ILE A 55 -15.64 2.28 14.14
CA ILE A 55 -17.11 2.31 14.23
C ILE A 55 -17.54 2.79 15.61
N TYR A 56 -18.23 3.92 15.65
CA TYR A 56 -18.74 4.54 16.86
C TYR A 56 -19.53 3.54 17.73
N PRO A 57 -19.35 3.56 19.07
CA PRO A 57 -18.46 4.43 19.85
C PRO A 57 -17.03 3.89 20.02
N TYR A 58 -16.61 2.88 19.26
CA TYR A 58 -15.39 2.12 19.49
C TYR A 58 -14.27 2.47 18.50
N THR A 59 -13.03 2.24 18.92
CA THR A 59 -11.84 2.28 18.06
C THR A 59 -10.95 1.09 18.35
N ALA A 60 -10.39 0.50 17.30
CA ALA A 60 -9.36 -0.52 17.41
C ALA A 60 -7.95 0.09 17.57
N TRP A 61 -7.81 1.42 17.44
CA TRP A 61 -6.53 2.10 17.61
C TRP A 61 -6.25 2.34 19.09
N ASN A 62 -5.22 1.68 19.60
CA ASN A 62 -4.75 1.82 20.99
C ASN A 62 -3.55 2.79 21.07
N ILE A 63 -3.65 3.87 20.32
CA ILE A 63 -2.69 4.98 20.20
C ILE A 63 -3.48 6.26 19.92
N PRO A 64 -2.88 7.46 20.08
CA PRO A 64 -3.47 8.67 19.54
C PRO A 64 -3.69 8.51 18.02
N TRP A 65 -4.93 8.73 17.62
CA TRP A 65 -5.38 8.55 16.24
C TRP A 65 -6.29 9.71 15.85
N ILE A 66 -6.16 10.17 14.61
CA ILE A 66 -6.98 11.26 14.08
C ILE A 66 -7.48 10.95 12.67
N HIS A 67 -8.75 11.22 12.44
CA HIS A 67 -9.35 11.22 11.11
C HIS A 67 -9.89 12.62 10.79
N SER A 68 -9.81 12.98 9.52
CA SER A 68 -10.34 14.23 9.00
C SER A 68 -11.22 13.95 7.79
N LEU A 69 -10.63 13.80 6.61
CA LEU A 69 -11.35 13.56 5.36
C LEU A 69 -10.63 12.53 4.49
N PHE A 70 -11.22 12.20 3.35
CA PHE A 70 -10.70 11.19 2.44
C PHE A 70 -9.41 11.67 1.73
N GLU A 71 -9.39 12.94 1.37
CA GLU A 71 -8.40 13.55 0.49
C GLU A 71 -7.17 14.12 1.21
N ASN A 72 -7.18 14.21 2.55
CA ASN A 72 -6.24 15.06 3.28
C ASN A 72 -5.41 14.37 4.37
N ALA A 73 -5.40 13.03 4.46
CA ALA A 73 -4.70 12.31 5.55
C ALA A 73 -3.22 12.69 5.70
N ALA A 74 -2.50 12.91 4.59
CA ALA A 74 -1.12 13.38 4.58
C ALA A 74 -0.98 14.80 5.13
N ALA A 75 -1.90 15.71 4.79
CA ALA A 75 -1.93 17.06 5.32
C ALA A 75 -2.31 17.08 6.80
N THR A 76 -3.28 16.25 7.22
CA THR A 76 -3.67 16.09 8.62
C THR A 76 -2.49 15.67 9.48
N ILE A 77 -1.78 14.60 9.09
CA ILE A 77 -0.63 14.14 9.87
C ILE A 77 0.53 15.14 9.84
N SER A 78 0.73 15.86 8.74
CA SER A 78 1.73 16.93 8.64
C SER A 78 1.47 18.06 9.63
N GLY A 79 0.20 18.44 9.82
CA GLY A 79 -0.20 19.42 10.83
C GLY A 79 0.09 18.95 12.25
N VAL A 80 -0.21 17.67 12.54
CA VAL A 80 0.11 17.04 13.83
C VAL A 80 1.61 17.02 14.06
N GLU A 81 2.42 16.54 13.11
CA GLU A 81 3.88 16.54 13.17
C GLU A 81 4.41 17.95 13.50
N THR A 82 3.93 18.97 12.79
CA THR A 82 4.40 20.34 12.97
C THR A 82 4.00 20.91 14.33
N ALA A 83 2.81 20.59 14.84
CA ALA A 83 2.39 20.97 16.19
C ALA A 83 3.31 20.35 17.25
N TYR A 84 3.62 19.05 17.13
CA TYR A 84 4.52 18.35 18.05
C TYR A 84 5.96 18.87 17.96
N ARG A 85 6.45 19.14 16.76
CA ARG A 85 7.75 19.79 16.54
C ARG A 85 7.82 21.16 17.23
N ALA A 86 6.75 21.96 17.15
CA ALA A 86 6.67 23.25 17.83
C ALA A 86 6.62 23.10 19.37
N MET A 87 5.88 22.11 19.88
CA MET A 87 5.85 21.80 21.32
C MET A 87 7.20 21.33 21.84
N LYS A 88 7.94 20.54 21.07
CA LYS A 88 9.30 20.09 21.39
C LYS A 88 10.29 21.24 21.45
N LYS A 89 10.24 22.18 20.49
CA LYS A 89 11.04 23.43 20.52
C LYS A 89 10.75 24.28 21.75
N LYS A 90 9.52 24.26 22.27
CA LYS A 90 9.10 24.96 23.49
C LYS A 90 9.38 24.18 24.77
N GLY A 91 10.00 23.00 24.69
CA GLY A 91 10.31 22.15 25.84
C GLY A 91 9.10 21.46 26.48
N LYS A 92 7.90 21.52 25.87
CA LYS A 92 6.66 20.98 26.44
C LYS A 92 6.53 19.46 26.27
N ILE A 93 7.20 18.89 25.27
CA ILE A 93 7.24 17.46 24.96
C ILE A 93 8.67 17.11 24.60
N GLN A 94 9.18 15.98 25.10
CA GLN A 94 10.55 15.53 24.82
C GLN A 94 10.60 14.22 24.03
N ASP A 95 9.49 13.48 23.99
CA ASP A 95 9.39 12.21 23.29
C ASP A 95 9.80 12.29 21.82
N ASP A 96 10.37 11.20 21.31
CA ASP A 96 10.69 11.01 19.89
C ASP A 96 9.54 10.27 19.21
N ILE A 97 8.51 11.02 18.84
CA ILE A 97 7.25 10.49 18.32
C ILE A 97 7.38 10.20 16.82
N ARG A 98 6.76 9.10 16.39
CA ARG A 98 6.63 8.72 14.98
C ARG A 98 5.24 9.09 14.47
N PHE A 99 5.17 9.60 13.25
CA PHE A 99 3.92 10.04 12.63
C PHE A 99 3.63 9.19 11.41
N VAL A 100 2.42 8.63 11.33
CA VAL A 100 2.02 7.76 10.21
C VAL A 100 0.68 8.20 9.65
N ALA A 101 0.57 8.24 8.33
CA ALA A 101 -0.71 8.35 7.65
C ALA A 101 -0.99 7.06 6.87
N PHE A 102 -2.21 6.56 6.96
CA PHE A 102 -2.67 5.43 6.15
C PHE A 102 -3.69 5.88 5.12
N GLY A 103 -3.51 5.45 3.88
CA GLY A 103 -4.47 5.63 2.79
C GLY A 103 -4.71 4.33 2.04
N GLY A 104 -5.96 4.10 1.61
CA GLY A 104 -6.21 3.16 0.53
C GLY A 104 -5.76 3.75 -0.80
N ASP A 105 -5.76 2.97 -1.87
CA ASP A 105 -5.31 3.46 -3.16
C ASP A 105 -6.15 4.64 -3.70
N GLY A 106 -7.48 4.64 -3.52
CA GLY A 106 -8.30 5.80 -3.89
C GLY A 106 -7.92 7.10 -3.15
N GLY A 107 -7.57 6.99 -1.86
CA GLY A 107 -7.12 8.12 -1.04
C GLY A 107 -5.66 8.51 -1.28
N THR A 108 -4.96 7.82 -2.19
CA THR A 108 -3.53 8.03 -2.43
C THR A 108 -3.23 8.31 -3.90
N PHE A 109 -3.64 7.43 -4.81
CA PHE A 109 -3.41 7.54 -6.25
C PHE A 109 -4.32 8.57 -6.90
N ASP A 110 -5.48 8.86 -6.30
CA ASP A 110 -6.50 9.74 -6.86
C ASP A 110 -6.70 10.98 -5.99
N ILE A 111 -7.73 11.01 -5.14
CA ILE A 111 -8.21 12.25 -4.52
C ILE A 111 -7.21 12.83 -3.51
N GLY A 112 -6.45 11.97 -2.81
CA GLY A 112 -5.45 12.42 -1.84
C GLY A 112 -4.04 12.63 -2.41
N LEU A 113 -3.84 12.46 -3.72
CA LEU A 113 -2.52 12.60 -4.33
C LEU A 113 -1.95 14.02 -4.12
N GLN A 114 -2.78 15.05 -4.24
CA GLN A 114 -2.36 16.44 -4.05
C GLN A 114 -1.87 16.70 -2.62
N SER A 115 -2.59 16.18 -1.61
CA SER A 115 -2.20 16.38 -0.21
C SER A 115 -0.93 15.61 0.14
N LEU A 116 -0.77 14.40 -0.41
CA LEU A 116 0.47 13.63 -0.31
C LEU A 116 1.63 14.38 -0.97
N SER A 117 1.50 14.73 -2.24
CA SER A 117 2.51 15.47 -3.02
C SER A 117 3.00 16.71 -2.27
N GLY A 118 2.09 17.55 -1.76
CA GLY A 118 2.47 18.73 -0.99
C GLY A 118 3.15 18.41 0.34
N ALA A 119 2.77 17.32 1.01
CA ALA A 119 3.44 16.89 2.25
C ALA A 119 4.87 16.37 2.00
N LEU A 120 5.08 15.66 0.89
CA LEU A 120 6.40 15.20 0.45
C LEU A 120 7.29 16.38 0.06
N GLU A 121 6.77 17.32 -0.73
CA GLU A 121 7.46 18.56 -1.13
C GLU A 121 7.94 19.38 0.07
N ARG A 122 7.10 19.55 1.09
CA ARG A 122 7.44 20.30 2.31
C ARG A 122 8.43 19.59 3.23
N GLY A 123 8.77 18.32 2.97
CA GLY A 123 9.75 17.57 3.75
C GLY A 123 9.32 17.25 5.18
N HIS A 124 8.02 17.04 5.43
CA HIS A 124 7.53 16.65 6.76
C HIS A 124 8.11 15.30 7.22
N ASP A 125 8.43 15.15 8.52
CA ASP A 125 8.97 13.91 9.09
C ASP A 125 7.85 12.92 9.46
N PHE A 126 7.38 12.14 8.48
CA PHE A 126 6.31 11.17 8.65
C PHE A 126 6.43 10.00 7.65
N THR A 127 5.75 8.89 7.94
CA THR A 127 5.59 7.77 7.00
C THR A 127 4.18 7.74 6.45
N TYR A 128 4.03 7.83 5.13
CA TYR A 128 2.77 7.56 4.45
C TYR A 128 2.72 6.08 4.03
N VAL A 129 1.60 5.41 4.31
CA VAL A 129 1.38 4.01 3.95
C VAL A 129 0.14 3.93 3.06
N CYS A 130 0.36 3.59 1.80
CA CYS A 130 -0.70 3.18 0.90
C CYS A 130 -0.92 1.67 1.04
N TYR A 131 -2.05 1.25 1.62
CA TYR A 131 -2.49 -0.14 1.52
C TYR A 131 -3.25 -0.30 0.20
N ASP A 132 -2.53 -0.66 -0.86
CA ASP A 132 -3.08 -0.72 -2.20
C ASP A 132 -3.93 -1.99 -2.37
N ASN A 133 -5.25 -1.83 -2.34
CA ASN A 133 -6.18 -2.91 -2.62
C ASN A 133 -6.79 -2.79 -4.04
N GLU A 134 -6.24 -1.89 -4.85
CA GLU A 134 -6.49 -1.71 -6.28
C GLU A 134 -7.96 -1.41 -6.65
N GLY A 135 -8.68 -0.70 -5.77
CA GLY A 135 -10.02 -0.20 -6.04
C GLY A 135 -10.63 0.51 -4.84
N TYR A 136 -11.71 1.26 -5.04
CA TYR A 136 -12.46 1.85 -3.93
C TYR A 136 -13.31 0.78 -3.24
N MET A 137 -12.67 -0.03 -2.40
CA MET A 137 -13.30 -1.23 -1.84
C MET A 137 -14.44 -0.92 -0.87
N ASN A 138 -14.32 0.14 -0.07
CA ASN A 138 -15.33 0.48 0.94
C ASN A 138 -16.68 0.85 0.31
N THR A 139 -16.64 1.49 -0.85
CA THR A 139 -17.82 1.96 -1.56
C THR A 139 -18.40 0.91 -2.51
N GLY A 140 -17.83 -0.30 -2.57
CA GLY A 140 -18.31 -1.37 -3.43
C GLY A 140 -17.47 -1.58 -4.70
N ASN A 141 -16.14 -1.52 -4.58
CA ASN A 141 -15.19 -1.89 -5.64
C ASN A 141 -15.33 -1.06 -6.92
N GLN A 142 -15.31 0.27 -6.79
CA GLN A 142 -15.20 1.17 -7.94
C GLN A 142 -13.75 1.22 -8.45
N ARG A 143 -13.60 1.55 -9.72
CA ARG A 143 -12.31 1.77 -10.38
C ARG A 143 -11.51 2.86 -9.68
N SER A 144 -10.25 2.58 -9.36
CA SER A 144 -9.23 3.57 -9.00
C SER A 144 -8.14 3.67 -10.04
N SER A 145 -7.24 4.66 -9.92
CA SER A 145 -6.03 4.67 -10.74
C SER A 145 -5.05 3.55 -10.39
N ALA A 146 -5.21 2.86 -9.26
CA ALA A 146 -4.42 1.69 -8.90
C ALA A 146 -4.96 0.38 -9.51
N THR A 147 -6.27 0.33 -9.82
CA THR A 147 -6.91 -0.83 -10.47
C THR A 147 -6.10 -1.29 -11.70
N PRO A 148 -5.83 -2.58 -11.90
CA PRO A 148 -5.06 -3.04 -13.05
C PRO A 148 -5.88 -3.02 -14.34
N MET A 149 -5.20 -2.96 -15.49
CA MET A 149 -5.86 -3.12 -16.78
C MET A 149 -6.58 -4.49 -16.86
N GLY A 150 -7.78 -4.50 -17.44
CA GLY A 150 -8.61 -5.68 -17.60
C GLY A 150 -9.36 -6.12 -16.35
N SER A 151 -9.19 -5.44 -15.20
CA SER A 151 -9.95 -5.73 -14.00
C SER A 151 -11.40 -5.29 -14.17
N SER A 152 -12.34 -6.18 -13.87
CA SER A 152 -13.75 -5.83 -13.70
C SER A 152 -13.98 -5.20 -12.32
N VAL A 153 -14.60 -4.02 -12.33
CA VAL A 153 -14.96 -3.23 -11.15
C VAL A 153 -16.29 -2.52 -11.43
N THR A 154 -17.01 -2.07 -10.41
CA THR A 154 -18.41 -1.62 -10.56
C THR A 154 -18.59 -0.40 -11.49
N THR A 155 -17.57 0.44 -11.62
CA THR A 155 -17.56 1.60 -12.54
C THR A 155 -16.75 1.39 -13.82
N ALA A 156 -16.16 0.20 -14.00
CA ALA A 156 -15.55 -0.24 -15.25
C ALA A 156 -15.77 -1.76 -15.38
N PRO A 157 -17.02 -2.21 -15.58
CA PRO A 157 -17.34 -3.62 -15.67
C PRO A 157 -16.80 -4.22 -16.97
N GLU A 158 -16.61 -5.52 -16.98
CA GLU A 158 -16.38 -6.28 -18.19
C GLU A 158 -17.68 -6.39 -19.01
N GLY A 159 -17.53 -6.40 -20.33
CA GLY A 159 -18.62 -6.49 -21.29
C GLY A 159 -18.10 -6.74 -22.70
N LYS A 160 -19.02 -6.73 -23.67
CA LYS A 160 -18.68 -7.01 -25.08
C LYS A 160 -17.81 -5.92 -25.71
N VAL A 161 -17.97 -4.68 -25.28
CA VAL A 161 -17.27 -3.50 -25.83
C VAL A 161 -16.05 -3.13 -24.99
N HIS A 162 -16.20 -3.09 -23.66
CA HIS A 162 -15.13 -2.79 -22.73
C HIS A 162 -14.80 -4.02 -21.90
N HIS A 163 -13.52 -4.32 -21.68
CA HIS A 163 -13.08 -5.58 -21.06
C HIS A 163 -12.61 -5.39 -19.61
N GLY A 164 -13.28 -4.50 -18.88
CA GLY A 164 -12.85 -3.99 -17.58
C GLY A 164 -12.14 -2.64 -17.72
N LYS A 165 -11.29 -2.28 -16.76
CA LYS A 165 -10.48 -1.06 -16.84
C LYS A 165 -9.51 -1.09 -18.02
N GLU A 166 -9.54 -0.06 -18.86
CA GLU A 166 -8.67 0.00 -20.04
C GLU A 166 -7.31 0.64 -19.78
N GLN A 167 -7.20 1.50 -18.76
CA GLN A 167 -5.95 2.18 -18.45
C GLN A 167 -5.00 1.31 -17.63
N TRP A 168 -3.70 1.53 -17.78
CA TRP A 168 -2.68 0.97 -16.91
C TRP A 168 -2.77 1.50 -15.47
N ARG A 169 -2.16 0.77 -14.53
CA ARG A 169 -2.00 1.22 -13.14
C ARG A 169 -1.11 2.47 -13.14
N LYS A 170 -1.54 3.54 -12.47
CA LYS A 170 -0.69 4.72 -12.25
C LYS A 170 0.50 4.33 -11.38
N ASN A 171 1.72 4.73 -11.74
CA ASN A 171 2.91 4.37 -10.98
C ASN A 171 3.14 5.35 -9.81
N LEU A 172 2.56 5.05 -8.64
CA LEU A 172 2.70 5.89 -7.44
C LEU A 172 4.15 5.96 -6.95
N MET A 173 4.90 4.86 -7.02
CA MET A 173 6.30 4.83 -6.59
C MET A 173 7.16 5.83 -7.37
N GLU A 174 7.02 5.89 -8.70
CA GLU A 174 7.76 6.87 -9.52
C GLU A 174 7.36 8.31 -9.20
N ILE A 175 6.09 8.58 -8.92
CA ILE A 175 5.62 9.91 -8.50
C ILE A 175 6.27 10.29 -7.17
N CYS A 176 6.29 9.40 -6.18
CA CYS A 176 6.91 9.66 -4.87
C CYS A 176 8.43 9.82 -4.98
N VAL A 177 9.11 9.03 -5.80
CA VAL A 177 10.56 9.15 -6.03
C VAL A 177 10.89 10.48 -6.70
N ALA A 178 10.05 10.99 -7.60
CA ALA A 178 10.26 12.28 -8.25
C ALA A 178 10.28 13.48 -7.28
N HIS A 179 9.75 13.34 -6.06
CA HIS A 179 9.89 14.34 -4.98
C HIS A 179 11.27 14.33 -4.30
N ASN A 180 12.19 13.43 -4.69
CA ASN A 180 13.50 13.23 -4.07
C ASN A 180 13.42 12.96 -2.55
N ILE A 181 12.41 12.22 -2.13
CA ILE A 181 12.24 11.88 -0.72
C ILE A 181 13.32 10.89 -0.25
N PRO A 182 13.69 10.91 1.04
CA PRO A 182 14.74 10.04 1.58
C PRO A 182 14.50 8.55 1.34
N TYR A 183 13.23 8.12 1.41
CA TYR A 183 12.91 6.70 1.31
C TYR A 183 11.50 6.42 0.78
N ALA A 184 11.41 5.54 -0.21
CA ALA A 184 10.17 4.96 -0.70
C ALA A 184 10.33 3.44 -0.86
N ALA A 185 9.29 2.65 -0.61
CA ALA A 185 9.36 1.23 -0.88
C ALA A 185 8.02 0.62 -1.32
N GLN A 186 8.10 -0.36 -2.22
CA GLN A 186 7.00 -1.21 -2.60
C GLN A 186 7.14 -2.58 -1.90
N ALA A 187 6.09 -3.01 -1.21
CA ALA A 187 6.09 -4.20 -0.36
C ALA A 187 4.77 -4.99 -0.47
N THR A 188 4.71 -6.13 0.20
CA THR A 188 3.47 -6.91 0.34
C THR A 188 3.53 -7.84 1.56
N VAL A 189 2.37 -8.28 2.04
CA VAL A 189 2.26 -9.27 3.13
C VAL A 189 2.82 -10.64 2.76
N GLY A 190 2.94 -10.96 1.47
CA GLY A 190 3.51 -12.22 0.97
C GLY A 190 4.99 -12.42 1.32
N ASN A 191 5.75 -11.34 1.49
CA ASN A 191 7.12 -11.34 2.01
C ASN A 191 7.19 -10.48 3.28
N TRP A 192 6.63 -11.02 4.36
CA TRP A 192 6.47 -10.30 5.61
C TRP A 192 7.79 -9.82 6.25
N PHE A 193 8.87 -10.60 6.14
CA PHE A 193 10.18 -10.18 6.66
C PHE A 193 10.75 -8.97 5.92
N ASP A 194 10.65 -8.94 4.58
CA ASP A 194 11.03 -7.76 3.80
C ASP A 194 10.17 -6.55 4.16
N PHE A 195 8.85 -6.75 4.23
CA PHE A 195 7.93 -5.67 4.58
C PHE A 195 8.20 -5.09 5.98
N MET A 196 8.46 -5.92 6.99
CA MET A 196 8.81 -5.46 8.33
C MET A 196 10.10 -4.62 8.32
N LYS A 197 11.15 -5.06 7.62
CA LYS A 197 12.40 -4.30 7.51
C LYS A 197 12.18 -2.95 6.82
N LYS A 198 11.38 -2.91 5.76
CA LYS A 198 11.02 -1.67 5.07
C LYS A 198 10.21 -0.73 5.96
N ALA A 199 9.31 -1.27 6.78
CA ALA A 199 8.52 -0.50 7.74
C ALA A 199 9.42 0.13 8.82
N GLU A 200 10.33 -0.65 9.40
CA GLU A 200 11.30 -0.20 10.40
C GLU A 200 12.21 0.88 9.81
N LYS A 201 12.69 0.69 8.57
CA LYS A 201 13.53 1.66 7.87
C LYS A 201 12.78 2.96 7.58
N ALA A 202 11.55 2.88 7.05
CA ALA A 202 10.71 4.04 6.78
C ALA A 202 10.48 4.86 8.05
N LEU A 203 10.07 4.19 9.14
CA LEU A 203 9.80 4.86 10.41
C LEU A 203 11.04 5.49 11.01
N ASN A 204 12.23 4.91 10.83
CA ASN A 204 13.47 5.43 11.40
C ASN A 204 14.17 6.50 10.55
N THR A 205 13.84 6.57 9.26
CA THR A 205 14.38 7.59 8.35
C THR A 205 13.78 8.96 8.70
N ARG A 206 14.61 10.00 8.71
CA ARG A 206 14.16 11.38 8.94
C ARG A 206 13.68 12.00 7.64
N GLY A 207 12.51 12.63 7.69
CA GLY A 207 11.84 13.22 6.53
C GLY A 207 10.73 12.33 6.00
N PRO A 208 10.12 12.71 4.87
CA PRO A 208 8.94 12.02 4.38
C PRO A 208 9.34 10.65 3.83
N THR A 209 8.58 9.62 4.19
CA THR A 209 8.77 8.27 3.65
C THR A 209 7.46 7.70 3.13
N VAL A 210 7.51 6.88 2.09
CA VAL A 210 6.31 6.28 1.49
C VAL A 210 6.44 4.77 1.38
N LEU A 211 5.43 4.05 1.83
CA LEU A 211 5.29 2.60 1.66
C LEU A 211 4.04 2.30 0.83
N VAL A 212 4.22 1.66 -0.32
CA VAL A 212 3.11 1.16 -1.15
C VAL A 212 3.03 -0.35 -0.97
N VAL A 213 1.97 -0.82 -0.31
CA VAL A 213 1.88 -2.21 0.15
C VAL A 213 0.67 -2.88 -0.48
N LEU A 214 0.89 -3.91 -1.31
CA LEU A 214 -0.20 -4.66 -1.92
C LEU A 214 -1.04 -5.37 -0.86
N SER A 215 -2.33 -5.07 -0.88
CA SER A 215 -3.33 -5.49 0.10
C SER A 215 -4.50 -6.17 -0.61
N PRO A 216 -4.45 -7.48 -0.89
CA PRO A 216 -5.56 -8.18 -1.54
C PRO A 216 -6.89 -7.95 -0.85
N CYS A 217 -7.90 -7.53 -1.62
CA CYS A 217 -9.26 -7.44 -1.13
C CYS A 217 -9.95 -8.79 -1.29
N ILE A 218 -10.15 -9.49 -0.17
CA ILE A 218 -10.79 -10.82 -0.16
C ILE A 218 -12.12 -10.83 -0.94
N LEU A 219 -13.00 -9.90 -0.58
CA LEU A 219 -14.36 -9.84 -1.11
C LEU A 219 -14.37 -9.54 -2.61
N PHE A 220 -13.69 -8.49 -3.03
CA PHE A 220 -13.86 -7.94 -4.38
C PHE A 220 -12.84 -8.40 -5.40
N TRP A 221 -11.69 -8.92 -4.95
CA TRP A 221 -10.86 -9.74 -5.83
C TRP A 221 -11.46 -11.17 -5.96
N GLY A 222 -12.46 -11.50 -5.14
CA GLY A 222 -13.16 -12.78 -5.12
C GLY A 222 -12.22 -13.95 -4.85
N ILE A 223 -11.42 -13.81 -3.80
CA ILE A 223 -10.41 -14.79 -3.38
C ILE A 223 -10.81 -15.40 -2.03
N ASN A 224 -10.27 -16.58 -1.71
CA ASN A 224 -10.58 -17.25 -0.44
C ASN A 224 -10.02 -16.47 0.75
N THR A 225 -10.71 -16.52 1.89
CA THR A 225 -10.33 -15.81 3.13
C THR A 225 -8.96 -16.20 3.67
N ASN A 226 -8.42 -17.37 3.31
CA ASN A 226 -7.09 -17.84 3.70
C ASN A 226 -6.00 -17.62 2.63
N SER A 227 -6.30 -16.93 1.53
CA SER A 227 -5.43 -16.87 0.35
C SER A 227 -4.64 -15.56 0.18
N ALA A 228 -4.80 -14.56 1.05
CA ALA A 228 -4.12 -13.26 0.91
C ALA A 228 -2.59 -13.39 0.72
N ILE A 229 -1.96 -14.31 1.47
CA ILE A 229 -0.51 -14.56 1.38
C ILE A 229 -0.12 -15.26 0.06
N SER A 230 -0.87 -16.27 -0.38
CA SER A 230 -0.53 -16.98 -1.63
C SER A 230 -0.78 -16.13 -2.87
N VAL A 231 -1.84 -15.31 -2.87
CA VAL A 231 -2.15 -14.38 -3.98
C VAL A 231 -1.06 -13.31 -4.11
N THR A 232 -0.55 -12.78 -3.01
CA THR A 232 0.54 -11.79 -3.05
C THR A 232 1.88 -12.39 -3.47
N LYS A 233 2.15 -13.65 -3.12
CA LYS A 233 3.30 -14.39 -3.66
C LYS A 233 3.18 -14.57 -5.17
N ALA A 234 2.01 -14.95 -5.69
CA ALA A 234 1.78 -15.03 -7.14
C ALA A 234 2.00 -13.67 -7.84
N ALA A 235 1.60 -12.56 -7.22
CA ALA A 235 1.87 -11.21 -7.73
C ALA A 235 3.39 -10.90 -7.80
N MET A 236 4.17 -11.38 -6.83
CA MET A 236 5.63 -11.25 -6.82
C MET A 236 6.30 -12.15 -7.87
N ASP A 237 5.89 -13.41 -7.96
CA ASP A 237 6.50 -14.42 -8.85
C ASP A 237 6.25 -14.12 -10.33
N THR A 238 5.16 -13.42 -10.64
CA THR A 238 4.86 -12.91 -11.99
C THR A 238 5.46 -11.54 -12.29
N CYS A 239 6.09 -10.91 -11.29
CA CYS A 239 6.58 -9.53 -11.28
C CYS A 239 5.50 -8.47 -11.56
N PHE A 240 4.21 -8.82 -11.45
CA PHE A 240 3.12 -7.85 -11.49
C PHE A 240 3.24 -6.80 -10.37
N TRP A 241 3.68 -7.26 -9.20
CA TRP A 241 3.98 -6.42 -8.04
C TRP A 241 5.42 -6.66 -7.58
N PRO A 242 6.41 -5.99 -8.19
CA PRO A 242 7.79 -6.14 -7.78
C PRO A 242 8.00 -5.50 -6.40
N ILE A 243 8.75 -6.15 -5.53
CA ILE A 243 9.10 -5.58 -4.21
C ILE A 243 10.52 -5.03 -4.23
N TYR A 244 10.64 -3.73 -3.96
CA TYR A 244 11.89 -2.98 -4.00
C TYR A 244 11.83 -1.78 -3.06
N GLU A 245 12.98 -1.16 -2.83
CA GLU A 245 13.12 0.09 -2.08
C GLU A 245 13.92 1.09 -2.91
N VAL A 246 13.69 2.38 -2.68
CA VAL A 246 14.46 3.49 -3.21
C VAL A 246 14.92 4.33 -2.04
N GLU A 247 16.23 4.42 -1.85
CA GLU A 247 16.85 5.18 -0.77
C GLU A 247 17.73 6.26 -1.39
N ASN A 248 17.38 7.53 -1.17
CA ASN A 248 18.09 8.68 -1.73
C ASN A 248 18.33 8.55 -3.26
N GLY A 249 17.29 8.15 -3.99
CA GLY A 249 17.31 7.94 -5.44
C GLY A 249 17.98 6.64 -5.91
N GLN A 250 18.55 5.83 -5.02
CA GLN A 250 19.17 4.55 -5.35
C GLN A 250 18.17 3.41 -5.25
N TYR A 251 17.97 2.69 -6.35
CA TYR A 251 17.02 1.58 -6.42
C TYR A 251 17.67 0.27 -5.96
N LYS A 252 16.95 -0.48 -5.14
CA LYS A 252 17.37 -1.81 -4.69
C LYS A 252 16.21 -2.78 -4.72
N LEU A 253 16.38 -3.84 -5.51
CA LEU A 253 15.42 -4.93 -5.59
C LEU A 253 15.50 -5.81 -4.33
N SER A 254 14.34 -6.12 -3.74
CA SER A 254 14.25 -7.01 -2.56
C SER A 254 14.05 -8.48 -2.93
N TYR A 255 13.43 -8.74 -4.09
CA TYR A 255 13.10 -10.09 -4.53
C TYR A 255 13.20 -10.21 -6.04
N LYS A 256 13.96 -11.20 -6.48
CA LYS A 256 14.03 -11.64 -7.86
C LYS A 256 13.55 -13.10 -7.89
N PRO A 257 12.43 -13.42 -8.56
CA PRO A 257 12.01 -14.81 -8.67
C PRO A 257 13.06 -15.62 -9.42
N ALA A 258 13.33 -16.85 -8.97
CA ALA A 258 14.27 -17.75 -9.64
C ALA A 258 13.84 -18.04 -11.09
N GLU A 259 12.54 -18.20 -11.28
CA GLU A 259 11.88 -18.30 -12.58
C GLU A 259 10.67 -17.35 -12.57
N LYS A 260 10.66 -16.37 -13.47
CA LYS A 260 9.52 -15.46 -13.62
C LYS A 260 8.34 -16.23 -14.19
N LYS A 261 7.23 -16.27 -13.45
CA LYS A 261 5.99 -16.93 -13.88
C LYS A 261 5.21 -16.04 -14.87
N PRO A 262 4.40 -16.64 -15.77
CA PRO A 262 3.52 -15.87 -16.64
C PRO A 262 2.40 -15.21 -15.83
N ILE A 263 1.93 -14.03 -16.27
CA ILE A 263 0.93 -13.21 -15.58
C ILE A 263 -0.38 -13.94 -15.34
N THR A 264 -0.69 -14.94 -16.16
CA THR A 264 -1.83 -15.84 -16.00
C THR A 264 -1.86 -16.54 -14.64
N GLU A 265 -0.69 -16.81 -14.04
CA GLU A 265 -0.59 -17.40 -12.70
C GLU A 265 -1.15 -16.50 -11.59
N PHE A 266 -1.08 -15.18 -11.77
CA PHE A 266 -1.68 -14.21 -10.85
C PHE A 266 -3.15 -13.90 -11.22
N ILE A 267 -3.44 -13.75 -12.52
CA ILE A 267 -4.80 -13.47 -13.03
C ILE A 267 -5.78 -14.57 -12.59
N LYS A 268 -5.39 -15.84 -12.70
CA LYS A 268 -6.28 -16.98 -12.40
C LYS A 268 -6.68 -17.09 -10.93
N THR A 269 -5.98 -16.43 -10.02
CA THR A 269 -6.27 -16.54 -8.59
C THR A 269 -7.46 -15.68 -8.16
N GLN A 270 -8.05 -14.87 -9.06
CA GLN A 270 -8.98 -13.79 -8.72
C GLN A 270 -10.20 -13.78 -9.65
N SER A 271 -11.38 -13.47 -9.11
CA SER A 271 -12.61 -13.39 -9.90
C SER A 271 -12.66 -12.18 -10.82
N ARG A 272 -12.06 -11.05 -10.43
CA ARG A 272 -12.10 -9.77 -11.17
C ARG A 272 -11.45 -9.82 -12.56
N PHE A 273 -10.72 -10.89 -12.87
CA PHE A 273 -10.13 -11.14 -14.18
C PHE A 273 -10.64 -12.42 -14.86
N ARG A 274 -11.69 -13.06 -14.32
CA ARG A 274 -12.15 -14.37 -14.79
C ARG A 274 -12.50 -14.38 -16.28
N HIS A 275 -13.03 -13.27 -16.80
CA HIS A 275 -13.32 -13.12 -18.23
C HIS A 275 -12.06 -13.21 -19.09
N LEU A 276 -10.92 -12.65 -18.64
CA LEU A 276 -9.66 -12.65 -19.39
C LEU A 276 -9.06 -14.04 -19.59
N LEU A 277 -9.53 -15.06 -18.86
CA LEU A 277 -9.07 -16.44 -19.03
C LEU A 277 -9.68 -17.14 -20.26
N LYS A 278 -10.67 -16.53 -20.92
CA LYS A 278 -11.23 -17.11 -22.15
C LYS A 278 -10.28 -16.87 -23.34
N PRO A 279 -10.22 -17.80 -24.31
CA PRO A 279 -9.33 -17.69 -25.47
C PRO A 279 -9.46 -16.39 -26.26
N GLU A 280 -10.68 -15.85 -26.35
CA GLU A 280 -10.98 -14.59 -27.05
C GLU A 280 -10.23 -13.37 -26.48
N TYR A 281 -9.84 -13.40 -25.20
CA TYR A 281 -9.12 -12.30 -24.53
C TYR A 281 -7.61 -12.53 -24.46
N LYS A 282 -7.08 -13.59 -25.09
CA LYS A 282 -5.64 -13.85 -25.14
C LYS A 282 -4.82 -12.62 -25.59
N PRO A 283 -5.23 -11.84 -26.60
CA PRO A 283 -4.48 -10.63 -27.00
C PRO A 283 -4.33 -9.60 -25.86
N ILE A 284 -5.35 -9.46 -25.01
CA ILE A 284 -5.32 -8.55 -23.86
C ILE A 284 -4.36 -9.09 -22.79
N VAL A 285 -4.42 -10.39 -22.52
CA VAL A 285 -3.51 -11.04 -21.56
C VAL A 285 -2.05 -10.91 -22.01
N ASP A 286 -1.79 -11.10 -23.31
CA ASP A 286 -0.45 -10.92 -23.90
C ASP A 286 0.01 -9.45 -23.78
N GLN A 287 -0.90 -8.48 -23.96
CA GLN A 287 -0.60 -7.06 -23.77
C GLN A 287 -0.25 -6.75 -22.30
N ILE A 288 -0.99 -7.31 -21.34
CA ILE A 288 -0.71 -7.16 -19.90
C ILE A 288 0.65 -7.80 -19.58
N GLN A 289 0.94 -9.00 -20.10
CA GLN A 289 2.21 -9.69 -19.93
C GLN A 289 3.37 -8.81 -20.42
N ALA A 290 3.29 -8.29 -21.65
CA ALA A 290 4.32 -7.43 -22.23
C ALA A 290 4.53 -6.14 -21.44
N HIS A 291 3.46 -5.56 -20.88
CA HIS A 291 3.56 -4.39 -20.01
C HIS A 291 4.29 -4.71 -18.70
N VAL A 292 3.93 -5.82 -18.05
CA VAL A 292 4.60 -6.29 -16.82
C VAL A 292 6.08 -6.59 -17.08
N ASP A 293 6.41 -7.22 -18.20
CA ASP A 293 7.80 -7.52 -18.59
C ASP A 293 8.60 -6.24 -18.82
N LYS A 294 8.02 -5.27 -19.55
CA LYS A 294 8.65 -3.96 -19.78
C LYS A 294 8.95 -3.22 -18.47
N ASP A 295 7.99 -3.16 -17.55
CA ASP A 295 8.17 -2.49 -16.26
C ASP A 295 9.19 -3.21 -15.38
N TRP A 296 9.22 -4.54 -15.44
CA TRP A 296 10.21 -5.36 -14.76
C TRP A 296 11.63 -5.12 -15.29
N GLU A 297 11.83 -5.11 -16.60
CA GLU A 297 13.11 -4.81 -17.23
C GLU A 297 13.60 -3.39 -16.90
N LYS A 298 12.67 -2.41 -16.90
CA LYS A 298 12.98 -1.04 -16.48
C LYS A 298 13.49 -1.02 -15.04
N LEU A 299 12.82 -1.73 -14.13
CA LEU A 299 13.23 -1.81 -12.73
C LEU A 299 14.60 -2.51 -12.57
N LEU A 300 14.85 -3.59 -13.30
CA LEU A 300 16.15 -4.28 -13.28
C LEU A 300 17.29 -3.35 -13.70
N LYS A 301 17.09 -2.54 -14.74
CA LYS A 301 18.06 -1.52 -15.17
C LYS A 301 18.32 -0.49 -14.08
N LEU A 302 17.26 0.03 -13.46
CA LEU A 302 17.38 0.98 -12.34
C LEU A 302 18.12 0.37 -11.14
N CYS A 303 17.97 -0.92 -10.89
CA CYS A 303 18.66 -1.64 -9.82
C CYS A 303 20.07 -2.11 -10.18
N GLY A 304 20.55 -1.85 -11.41
CA GLY A 304 21.85 -2.36 -11.88
C GLY A 304 21.92 -3.88 -12.02
N GLN A 305 20.79 -4.54 -12.32
CA GLN A 305 20.67 -6.00 -12.45
C GLN A 305 20.23 -6.46 -13.85
N ALA A 306 20.34 -5.58 -14.84
CA ALA A 306 20.03 -5.84 -16.25
C ALA A 306 21.21 -6.46 -17.01
#